data_AF-F9EMM3-F1
#
_entry.id   AF-F9EMM3-F1
#
_cell.length_a   1.000
_cell.length_b   1.000
_cell.length_c   1.000
_cell.angle_alpha   90.00
_cell.angle_beta   90.00
_cell.angle_gamma   90.00
#
_symmetry.space_group_name_H-M   'P 1'
#
loop_
_entity.id
_entity.type
_entity.pdbx_description
1 polymer ?
#
loop_
_entity_poly.entity_id
_entity_poly.type
_entity_poly.pdbx_seq_one_letter_code
_entity_poly.pdbx_strand_id
1 'polypeptide(L)' 'MRSDIMSNIFSQIKVKDVNFSNRIVMAPMVHFGYKNKNGNMEEKLLNIYLNYADKG' A
#
# COMPACT_ATOMS: atom_id res chain seq x y z
N MET A 1 -4.45 23.20 8.38
CA MET A 1 -4.44 21.80 8.88
C MET A 1 -3.46 21.75 10.04
N ARG A 2 -3.79 21.13 11.20
CA ARG A 2 -2.90 21.14 12.38
C ARG A 2 -1.64 20.29 12.13
N SER A 3 -0.46 20.86 12.38
CA SER A 3 0.87 20.23 12.19
C SER A 3 1.04 18.91 12.92
N ASP A 4 0.41 18.77 14.08
CA ASP A 4 0.56 17.63 14.99
C ASP A 4 -0.09 16.35 14.46
N ILE A 5 -1.06 16.48 13.55
CA ILE A 5 -1.66 15.33 12.84
C ILE A 5 -0.70 14.83 11.76
N MET A 6 -0.02 15.76 11.07
CA MET A 6 0.92 15.44 10.00
C MET A 6 2.15 14.72 10.56
N SER A 7 2.62 15.08 11.77
CA SER A 7 3.74 14.40 12.42
C SER A 7 3.45 12.95 12.77
N ASN A 8 2.21 12.61 13.13
CA ASN A 8 1.86 11.26 13.56
C ASN A 8 1.71 10.27 12.39
N ILE A 9 1.27 10.72 11.20
CA ILE A 9 1.05 9.85 10.03
C ILE A 9 2.36 9.27 9.49
N PHE A 10 3.45 10.04 9.52
CA PHE A 10 4.78 9.60 9.08
C PHE A 10 5.60 8.94 10.20
N SER A 11 5.02 8.72 11.39
CA SER A 11 5.70 8.04 12.48
C SER A 11 5.68 6.52 12.32
N GLN A 12 6.74 5.86 12.76
CA GLN A 12 6.86 4.40 12.76
C GLN A 12 5.80 3.76 13.68
N ILE A 13 5.31 2.58 13.31
CA ILE A 13 4.39 1.77 14.12
C ILE A 13 4.76 0.28 14.04
N LYS A 14 4.57 -0.46 15.13
CA LYS A 14 4.70 -1.92 15.17
C LYS A 14 3.31 -2.56 15.20
N VAL A 15 3.05 -3.49 14.29
CA VAL A 15 1.82 -4.30 14.27
C VAL A 15 2.23 -5.77 14.31
N LYS A 16 1.90 -6.46 15.41
CA LYS A 16 2.43 -7.81 15.73
C LYS A 16 3.96 -7.80 15.66
N ASP A 17 4.57 -8.58 14.79
CA ASP A 17 6.02 -8.70 14.64
C ASP A 17 6.58 -7.87 13.46
N VAL A 18 5.76 -7.05 12.82
CA VAL A 18 6.15 -6.22 11.66
C VAL A 18 6.26 -4.75 12.06
N ASN A 19 7.38 -4.11 11.71
CA ASN A 19 7.62 -2.68 11.87
C ASN A 19 7.35 -1.95 10.55
N PHE A 20 6.43 -0.99 10.58
CA PHE A 20 6.10 -0.12 9.45
C PHE A 20 6.74 1.25 9.64
N SER A 21 7.38 1.78 8.60
CA SER A 21 8.06 3.08 8.59
C SER A 21 7.12 4.26 8.78
N ASN A 22 5.86 4.13 8.35
CA ASN A 22 4.81 5.12 8.48
C ASN A 22 3.45 4.44 8.75
N ARG A 23 2.40 5.25 8.90
CA ARG A 23 1.02 4.77 9.14
C ARG A 23 0.14 4.89 7.88
N ILE A 24 0.75 5.04 6.71
CA ILE A 24 0.06 5.14 5.42
C ILE A 24 -0.18 3.71 4.90
N VAL A 25 -1.41 3.43 4.48
CA VAL A 25 -1.81 2.11 4.01
C VAL A 25 -2.50 2.24 2.66
N MET A 26 -2.06 1.45 1.68
CA MET A 26 -2.84 1.23 0.46
C MET A 26 -4.02 0.32 0.80
N ALA A 27 -5.23 0.87 0.81
CA ALA A 27 -6.44 0.10 1.04
C ALA A 27 -6.62 -0.99 -0.03
N PRO A 28 -7.25 -2.14 0.30
CA PRO A 28 -7.52 -3.18 -0.68
C PRO A 28 -8.47 -2.66 -1.76
N MET A 29 -8.01 -2.67 -3.01
CA MET A 29 -8.78 -2.25 -4.18
C MET A 29 -8.86 -3.41 -5.18
N VAL A 30 -10.08 -3.76 -5.58
CA VAL A 30 -10.30 -4.76 -6.62
C VAL A 30 -10.06 -4.12 -7.98
N HIS A 31 -9.11 -4.68 -8.71
CA HIS A 31 -8.77 -4.22 -10.04
C HIS A 31 -9.54 -5.05 -11.08
N PHE A 32 -10.57 -4.44 -11.67
CA PHE A 32 -11.37 -5.06 -12.73
C PHE A 32 -10.76 -4.83 -14.12
N GLY A 33 -11.16 -5.65 -15.10
CA GLY A 33 -10.78 -5.46 -16.51
C GLY A 33 -9.46 -6.12 -16.92
N TYR A 34 -8.88 -6.97 -16.07
CA TYR A 34 -7.78 -7.86 -16.48
C TYR A 34 -8.29 -9.03 -17.31
N LYS A 35 -7.44 -9.52 -18.23
CA LYS A 35 -7.83 -10.53 -19.21
C LYS A 35 -7.92 -11.92 -18.57
N ASN A 36 -7.12 -12.16 -17.54
CA ASN A 36 -7.05 -13.44 -16.85
C ASN A 36 -8.28 -13.65 -15.95
N LYS A 37 -9.00 -14.74 -16.21
CA LYS A 37 -10.20 -15.16 -15.46
C LYS A 37 -9.90 -16.17 -14.35
N ASN A 38 -8.65 -16.64 -14.26
CA ASN A 38 -8.25 -17.69 -13.35
C ASN A 38 -7.82 -17.16 -11.97
N GLY A 39 -7.88 -15.84 -11.77
CA GLY A 39 -7.51 -15.19 -10.51
C GLY A 39 -6.01 -15.08 -10.27
N ASN A 40 -5.17 -15.38 -11.27
CA ASN A 40 -3.72 -15.23 -11.12
C ASN A 40 -3.31 -13.76 -11.26
N MET A 41 -2.26 -13.38 -10.54
CA MET A 41 -1.65 -12.06 -10.67
C MET A 41 -1.06 -11.87 -12.08
N GLU A 42 -1.45 -10.80 -12.76
CA GLU A 42 -0.85 -10.38 -14.02
C GLU A 42 0.30 -9.39 -13.79
N GLU A 43 1.23 -9.30 -14.72
CA GLU A 43 2.37 -8.36 -14.68
C GLU A 43 1.92 -6.91 -14.47
N LYS A 44 0.83 -6.49 -15.13
CA LYS A 44 0.28 -5.14 -14.95
C LYS A 44 -0.15 -4.88 -13.51
N LEU A 45 -0.72 -5.87 -12.83
CA LEU A 45 -1.13 -5.74 -11.43
C LEU A 45 0.09 -5.71 -10.50
N LEU A 46 1.09 -6.55 -10.77
CA LEU A 46 2.36 -6.54 -10.04
C LEU A 46 3.04 -5.16 -10.12
N ASN A 47 3.16 -4.60 -11.32
CA ASN A 47 3.81 -3.31 -11.54
C ASN A 47 3.09 -2.15 -10.83
N ILE A 48 1.76 -2.23 -10.68
CA ILE A 48 0.99 -1.24 -9.90
C ILE A 48 1.40 -1.29 -8.43
N TYR A 49 1.43 -2.48 -7.83
CA TYR A 49 1.80 -2.63 -6.42
C TYR A 49 3.25 -2.22 -6.15
N LEU A 50 4.18 -2.57 -7.05
CA LEU A 50 5.59 -2.15 -6.95
C LEU A 50 5.74 -0.62 -6.99
N ASN A 51 5.04 0.07 -7.90
CA ASN A 51 5.08 1.54 -7.99
C ASN A 51 4.55 2.24 -6.72
N TYR A 52 3.63 1.62 -5.98
CA TYR A 52 3.20 2.16 -4.68
C TYR A 52 4.23 1.87 -3.58
N ALA A 53 4.82 0.67 -3.58
CA ALA A 53 5.85 0.29 -2.60
C ALA A 53 7.09 1.19 -2.68
N ASP A 54 7.50 1.58 -3.89
CA ASP A 54 8.66 2.46 -4.11
C ASP A 54 8.44 3.90 -3.57
N LYS A 55 7.20 4.28 -3.26
CA LYS A 55 6.84 5.65 -2.83
C LYS A 55 6.78 5.84 -1.32
N GLY A 56 6.95 4.77 -0.54
CA GLY A 56 7.20 4.79 0.91
C GLY A 56 6.36 5.75 1.73
#